data_AF-A0A352JY75-F1
#
_entry.id   AF-A0A352JY75-F1
#
_cell.length_a   1.000
_cell.length_b   1.000
_cell.length_c   1.000
_cell.angle_alpha   90.00
_cell.angle_beta   90.00
_cell.angle_gamma   90.00
#
_symmetry.space_group_name_H-M   'P 1'
#
loop_
_entity.id
_entity.type
_entity.pdbx_description
1 polymer ?
#
loop_
_entity_poly.entity_id
_entity_poly.type
_entity_poly.pdbx_seq_one_letter_code
_entity_poly.pdbx_strand_id
1 'polypeptide(L)'
;MAFGVLFQSLGYHWLFAPLAGIVIYAGSAQFMAVGLLAAGVSYAEALIATLLLNSRHIFYGLSVLDRYPKRGVLRWYLIFGLTDETYSLVTAKTPERQDSGRYYFYLTALNQCYWVAGCALGSSLQSMVEFDSRGFEFALVALFLVLLIEQIRAMNERWLLMIAVMSSVIAYGLVPNQFLLVAIGMCLLVLFWRWSRVSSHG
;
A
#
# COMPACT_ATOMS: atom_id res chain seq x y z
N MET A 1 -10.34 -11.18 1.00
CA MET A 1 -10.54 -12.23 -0.02
C MET A 1 -9.76 -11.96 -1.27
N ALA A 2 -9.94 -10.80 -1.93
CA ALA A 2 -9.25 -10.48 -3.18
C ALA A 2 -7.73 -10.72 -3.18
N PHE A 3 -7.01 -10.34 -2.11
CA PHE A 3 -5.56 -10.58 -2.01
C PHE A 3 -5.21 -12.06 -2.04
N GLY A 4 -5.91 -12.88 -1.25
CA GLY A 4 -5.66 -14.32 -1.18
C GLY A 4 -5.92 -15.01 -2.51
N VAL A 5 -6.97 -14.61 -3.22
CA VAL A 5 -7.27 -15.16 -4.55
C VAL A 5 -6.20 -14.75 -5.56
N LEU A 6 -5.85 -13.46 -5.61
CA LEU A 6 -4.79 -12.94 -6.49
C LEU A 6 -3.45 -13.64 -6.23
N PHE A 7 -3.08 -13.83 -4.97
CA PHE A 7 -1.82 -14.49 -4.61
C PHE A 7 -1.78 -15.94 -5.10
N GLN A 8 -2.91 -16.66 -4.95
CA GLN A 8 -3.04 -18.03 -5.42
C GLN A 8 -3.12 -18.13 -6.95
N SER A 9 -3.76 -17.16 -7.63
CA SER A 9 -3.86 -17.16 -9.10
C SER A 9 -2.51 -16.96 -9.78
N LEU A 10 -1.52 -16.43 -9.06
CA LEU A 10 -0.12 -16.33 -9.50
C LEU A 10 0.67 -17.63 -9.28
N GLY A 11 0.03 -18.70 -8.80
CA GLY A 11 0.64 -20.01 -8.60
C GLY A 11 1.40 -20.18 -7.29
N TYR A 12 1.38 -19.19 -6.39
CA TYR A 12 1.97 -19.34 -5.07
C TYR A 12 1.12 -20.23 -4.16
N HIS A 13 1.74 -20.85 -3.15
CA HIS A 13 1.03 -21.71 -2.20
C HIS A 13 0.05 -20.91 -1.32
N TRP A 14 -1.17 -21.43 -1.16
CA TRP A 14 -2.31 -20.73 -0.54
C TRP A 14 -2.03 -20.22 0.88
N LEU A 15 -1.16 -20.92 1.61
CA LEU A 15 -0.77 -20.58 2.98
C LEU A 15 0.04 -19.27 3.08
N PHE A 16 0.76 -18.88 2.03
CA PHE A 16 1.59 -17.67 2.06
C PHE A 16 0.75 -16.39 2.08
N ALA A 17 -0.45 -16.39 1.50
CA ALA A 17 -1.35 -15.24 1.55
C ALA A 17 -1.76 -14.85 3.00
N PRO A 18 -2.31 -15.73 3.84
CA PRO A 18 -2.61 -15.40 5.23
C PRO A 18 -1.36 -15.14 6.06
N LEU A 19 -0.24 -15.82 5.81
CA LEU A 19 1.04 -15.54 6.48
C LEU A 19 1.53 -14.12 6.18
N ALA A 20 1.41 -13.65 4.94
CA ALA A 20 1.72 -12.26 4.58
C ALA A 20 0.81 -11.28 5.35
N GLY A 21 -0.47 -11.62 5.54
CA GLY A 21 -1.39 -10.83 6.37
C GLY A 21 -1.03 -10.78 7.87
N ILE A 22 -0.26 -11.74 8.37
CA ILE A 22 0.21 -11.77 9.77
C ILE A 22 1.55 -11.03 9.92
N VAL A 23 2.50 -11.28 9.02
CA VAL A 23 3.90 -10.84 9.16
C VAL A 23 4.15 -9.48 8.52
N ILE A 24 3.55 -9.21 7.36
CA ILE A 24 3.81 -8.00 6.58
C ILE A 24 2.71 -6.97 6.82
N TYR A 25 1.45 -7.41 6.82
CA TYR A 25 0.24 -6.61 7.06
C TYR A 25 0.32 -5.15 6.58
N ALA A 26 0.47 -4.97 5.26
CA ALA A 26 0.65 -3.64 4.65
C ALA A 26 -0.55 -3.20 3.79
N GLY A 27 -1.71 -3.85 3.93
CA GLY A 27 -2.95 -3.50 3.23
C GLY A 27 -2.77 -3.36 1.71
N SER A 28 -3.09 -2.17 1.19
CA SER A 28 -2.99 -1.82 -0.23
C SER A 28 -1.60 -2.04 -0.84
N ALA A 29 -0.54 -1.95 -0.04
CA ALA A 29 0.82 -2.18 -0.52
C ALA A 29 1.11 -3.65 -0.84
N GLN A 30 0.46 -4.60 -0.16
CA GLN A 30 0.64 -6.02 -0.47
C GLN A 30 0.11 -6.32 -1.87
N PHE A 31 -1.03 -5.74 -2.20
CA PHE A 31 -1.62 -5.82 -3.52
C PHE A 31 -0.73 -5.19 -4.60
N MET A 32 -0.16 -4.00 -4.35
CA MET A 32 0.77 -3.36 -5.27
C MET A 32 2.03 -4.22 -5.49
N ALA A 33 2.67 -4.69 -4.41
CA ALA A 33 3.88 -5.49 -4.51
C ALA A 33 3.64 -6.76 -5.33
N VAL A 34 2.57 -7.49 -5.02
CA VAL A 34 2.21 -8.71 -5.74
C VAL A 34 1.86 -8.42 -7.20
N GLY A 35 1.16 -7.32 -7.48
CA GLY A 35 0.82 -6.91 -8.84
C GLY A 35 2.04 -6.53 -9.69
N LEU A 36 3.02 -5.82 -9.11
CA LEU A 36 4.26 -5.49 -9.81
C LEU A 36 5.09 -6.74 -10.11
N LEU A 37 5.21 -7.65 -9.14
CA LEU A 37 5.92 -8.91 -9.34
C LEU A 37 5.22 -9.79 -10.39
N ALA A 38 3.89 -9.84 -10.39
CA ALA A 38 3.11 -10.53 -11.41
C ALA A 38 3.33 -9.95 -12.82
N ALA A 39 3.50 -8.63 -12.92
CA ALA A 39 3.78 -7.93 -14.17
C ALA A 39 5.24 -8.10 -14.65
N GLY A 40 6.08 -8.88 -13.95
CA GLY A 40 7.47 -9.12 -14.31
C GLY A 40 8.41 -7.95 -14.00
N VAL A 41 7.98 -7.00 -13.17
CA VAL A 41 8.82 -5.87 -12.71
C VAL A 41 9.94 -6.42 -11.83
N SER A 42 11.14 -5.83 -11.94
CA SER A 42 12.29 -6.27 -11.16
C SER A 42 12.04 -6.15 -9.64
N TYR A 43 12.63 -7.05 -8.84
CA TYR A 43 12.46 -7.01 -7.37
C TYR A 43 12.88 -5.67 -6.75
N ALA A 44 13.94 -5.05 -7.29
CA ALA A 44 14.42 -3.75 -6.84
C ALA A 44 13.39 -2.64 -7.11
N GLU A 45 12.78 -2.63 -8.29
CA GLU A 45 11.72 -1.69 -8.65
C GLU A 45 10.47 -1.88 -7.82
N ALA A 46 10.02 -3.13 -7.67
CA ALA A 46 8.86 -3.45 -6.86
C ALA A 46 9.07 -2.99 -5.40
N LEU A 47 10.27 -3.20 -4.85
CA LEU A 47 10.65 -2.73 -3.53
C LEU A 47 10.59 -1.20 -3.43
N ILE A 48 11.26 -0.48 -4.34
CA ILE A 48 11.31 0.98 -4.31
C ILE A 48 9.91 1.58 -4.48
N ALA A 49 9.14 1.10 -5.45
CA ALA A 49 7.79 1.59 -5.70
C ALA A 49 6.85 1.33 -4.52
N THR A 50 6.93 0.14 -3.92
CA THR A 50 6.15 -0.21 -2.72
C THR A 50 6.57 0.64 -1.52
N LEU A 51 7.86 0.86 -1.30
CA LEU A 51 8.36 1.71 -0.21
C LEU A 51 7.90 3.16 -0.37
N LEU A 52 7.95 3.70 -1.59
CA LEU A 52 7.49 5.05 -1.89
C LEU A 52 5.99 5.20 -1.69
N LEU A 53 5.18 4.23 -2.13
CA LEU A 53 3.75 4.23 -1.84
C LEU A 53 3.49 4.20 -0.33
N ASN A 54 4.22 3.35 0.40
CA ASN A 54 4.07 3.24 1.85
C ASN A 54 4.58 4.44 2.63
N SER A 55 5.43 5.30 2.05
CA SER A 55 5.99 6.46 2.75
C SER A 55 4.93 7.38 3.38
N ARG A 56 3.69 7.38 2.84
CA ARG A 56 2.54 8.08 3.45
C ARG A 56 2.25 7.63 4.89
N HIS A 57 2.52 6.36 5.22
CA HIS A 57 2.34 5.82 6.56
C HIS A 57 3.29 6.46 7.58
N ILE A 58 4.39 7.08 7.15
CA ILE A 58 5.25 7.88 8.04
C ILE A 58 4.45 9.07 8.58
N PHE A 59 3.76 9.80 7.70
CA PHE A 59 2.93 10.94 8.09
C PHE A 59 1.71 10.51 8.91
N TYR A 60 1.06 9.40 8.54
CA TYR A 60 -0.04 8.83 9.32
C TYR A 60 0.42 8.43 10.72
N GLY A 61 1.56 7.74 10.81
CA GLY A 61 2.16 7.32 12.06
C GLY A 61 2.44 8.52 12.95
N LEU A 62 3.08 9.56 12.42
CA LEU A 62 3.36 10.80 13.16
C LEU A 62 2.10 11.51 13.67
N SER A 63 1.00 11.53 12.91
CA SER A 63 -0.23 12.23 13.32
C SER A 63 -1.03 11.48 14.40
N VAL A 64 -0.90 10.15 14.50
CA VAL A 64 -1.61 9.32 15.49
C VAL A 64 -0.72 8.84 16.64
N LEU A 65 0.59 9.05 16.58
CA LEU A 65 1.55 8.53 17.56
C LEU A 65 1.25 8.95 19.00
N ASP A 66 0.75 10.19 19.16
CA ASP A 66 0.38 10.77 20.46
C ASP A 66 -0.93 10.21 21.02
N ARG A 67 -1.75 9.59 20.18
CA ARG A 67 -2.99 8.91 20.59
C ARG A 67 -2.72 7.51 21.13
N TYR A 68 -1.60 6.90 20.74
CA TYR A 68 -1.22 5.55 21.16
C TYR A 68 -0.56 5.52 22.54
N PRO A 69 -0.55 4.37 23.22
CA PRO A 69 0.20 4.19 24.45
C PRO A 69 1.66 4.63 24.29
N LYS A 70 2.20 5.34 25.29
CA LYS A 70 3.57 5.88 25.23
C LYS A 70 4.65 4.80 25.24
N ARG A 71 4.36 3.62 25.79
CA ARG A 71 5.31 2.50 25.97
C ARG A 71 4.60 1.14 25.92
N GLY A 72 5.36 0.07 25.76
CA GLY A 72 4.89 -1.32 25.81
C GLY A 72 4.68 -1.97 24.45
N VAL A 73 4.49 -3.30 24.45
CA VAL A 73 4.32 -4.12 23.23
C VAL A 73 3.11 -3.67 22.41
N LEU A 74 2.04 -3.23 23.08
CA LEU A 74 0.85 -2.71 22.41
C LEU A 74 1.16 -1.53 21.49
N ARG A 75 2.07 -0.63 21.88
CA ARG A 75 2.48 0.50 21.03
C ARG A 75 3.07 0.00 19.71
N TRP A 76 3.98 -0.98 19.78
CA TRP A 76 4.62 -1.54 18.59
C TRP A 76 3.62 -2.28 17.70
N TYR A 77 2.69 -3.01 18.30
CA TYR A 77 1.61 -3.66 17.57
C TYR A 77 0.72 -2.65 16.83
N LEU A 78 0.34 -1.53 17.47
CA LEU A 78 -0.46 -0.49 16.84
C LEU A 78 0.29 0.23 15.71
N ILE A 79 1.60 0.43 15.86
CA ILE A 79 2.45 0.98 14.78
C ILE A 79 2.53 0.00 13.61
N PHE A 80 2.72 -1.28 13.88
CA PHE A 80 2.73 -2.34 12.87
C PHE A 80 1.38 -2.48 12.16
N GLY A 81 0.29 -2.41 12.91
CA GLY A 81 -1.08 -2.57 12.42
C GLY A 81 -1.67 -1.33 11.74
N LEU A 82 -0.87 -0.29 11.53
CA LEU A 82 -1.32 0.94 10.91
C LEU A 82 -1.41 0.76 9.39
N THR A 83 -2.63 0.58 8.89
CA THR A 83 -2.96 0.61 7.47
C THR A 83 -3.83 1.84 7.15
N ASP A 84 -4.12 2.09 5.87
CA ASP A 84 -5.02 3.15 5.44
C ASP A 84 -6.40 3.03 6.11
N GLU A 85 -6.92 1.81 6.22
CA GLU A 85 -8.21 1.50 6.85
C GLU A 85 -8.15 1.74 8.36
N THR A 86 -7.12 1.23 9.04
CA THR A 86 -6.91 1.46 10.48
C THR A 86 -6.79 2.97 10.76
N TYR A 87 -6.03 3.70 9.93
CA TYR A 87 -5.83 5.14 10.06
C TYR A 87 -7.13 5.93 9.91
N SER A 88 -7.94 5.60 8.90
CA SER A 88 -9.25 6.25 8.69
C SER A 88 -10.17 6.10 9.90
N LEU A 89 -10.17 4.91 10.52
CA LEU A 89 -11.00 4.63 11.69
C LEU A 89 -10.47 5.30 12.96
N VAL A 90 -9.15 5.29 13.17
CA VAL A 90 -8.48 5.97 14.30
C VAL A 90 -8.68 7.48 14.27
N THR A 91 -8.77 8.07 13.08
CA THR A 91 -8.97 9.51 12.92
C THR A 91 -10.44 9.92 12.95
N ALA A 92 -11.36 9.03 12.54
CA ALA A 92 -12.81 9.28 12.55
C ALA A 92 -13.40 9.44 13.96
N LYS A 93 -12.86 8.73 14.97
CA LYS A 93 -13.37 8.81 16.34
C LYS A 93 -12.25 8.82 17.36
N THR A 94 -12.31 9.79 18.28
CA THR A 94 -11.40 9.83 19.43
C THR A 94 -12.11 9.21 20.64
N PRO A 95 -11.62 8.08 21.19
CA PRO A 95 -12.21 7.46 22.37
C PRO A 95 -11.97 8.31 23.63
N GLU A 96 -12.81 8.12 24.65
CA GLU A 96 -12.58 8.70 25.97
C GLU A 96 -11.23 8.23 26.55
N ARG A 97 -10.57 9.12 27.28
CA ARG A 97 -9.15 8.99 27.65
C ARG A 97 -8.84 7.70 28.45
N GLN A 98 -9.82 7.19 29.20
CA GLN A 98 -9.66 6.04 30.10
C GLN A 98 -9.56 4.68 29.37
N ASP A 99 -10.13 4.54 28.17
CA ASP A 99 -10.17 3.26 27.43
C ASP A 99 -9.45 3.27 26.06
N SER A 100 -8.74 4.36 25.77
CA SER A 100 -8.07 4.59 24.48
C SER A 100 -7.19 3.42 24.01
N GLY A 101 -6.38 2.82 24.90
CA GLY A 101 -5.49 1.72 24.54
C GLY A 101 -6.23 0.44 24.12
N ARG A 102 -7.29 0.07 24.84
CA ARG A 102 -8.10 -1.11 24.51
C ARG A 102 -8.88 -0.90 23.23
N TYR A 103 -9.45 0.30 23.05
CA TYR A 103 -10.15 0.68 21.84
C TYR A 103 -9.26 0.50 20.60
N TYR A 104 -8.06 1.08 20.59
CA TYR A 104 -7.15 0.95 19.45
C TYR A 104 -6.66 -0.48 19.24
N PHE A 105 -6.45 -1.24 20.32
CA PHE A 105 -6.09 -2.66 20.23
C PHE A 105 -7.16 -3.45 19.48
N TYR A 106 -8.41 -3.41 19.96
CA TYR A 106 -9.50 -4.16 19.35
C TYR A 106 -9.75 -3.73 17.92
N LEU A 107 -9.69 -2.43 17.64
CA LEU A 107 -9.86 -1.90 16.31
C LEU A 107 -8.81 -2.45 15.32
N THR A 108 -7.53 -2.39 15.72
CA THR A 108 -6.41 -2.87 14.90
C THR A 108 -6.46 -4.39 14.75
N ALA A 109 -6.73 -5.11 15.85
CA ALA A 109 -6.81 -6.56 15.85
C ALA A 109 -7.98 -7.07 14.99
N LEU A 110 -9.15 -6.44 15.07
CA LEU A 110 -10.29 -6.81 14.22
C LEU A 110 -9.98 -6.56 12.74
N ASN A 111 -9.32 -5.45 12.40
CA ASN A 111 -8.93 -5.16 11.03
C ASN A 111 -7.92 -6.20 10.50
N GLN A 112 -6.91 -6.55 11.30
CA GLN A 112 -5.94 -7.58 10.94
C GLN A 112 -6.60 -8.96 10.82
N CYS A 113 -7.45 -9.35 11.77
CA CYS A 113 -8.17 -10.62 11.72
C CYS A 113 -9.06 -10.73 10.48
N TYR A 114 -9.79 -9.66 10.13
CA TYR A 114 -10.59 -9.62 8.92
C TYR A 114 -9.73 -9.79 7.66
N TRP A 115 -8.58 -9.12 7.62
CA TRP A 115 -7.64 -9.24 6.52
C TRP A 115 -7.08 -10.66 6.37
N VAL A 116 -6.58 -11.25 7.46
CA VAL A 116 -6.00 -12.60 7.48
C VAL A 116 -7.05 -13.65 7.14
N ALA A 117 -8.24 -13.58 7.74
CA ALA A 117 -9.36 -14.47 7.43
C ALA A 117 -9.76 -14.33 5.97
N GLY A 118 -9.84 -13.10 5.46
CA GLY A 118 -10.09 -12.83 4.06
C GLY A 118 -9.01 -13.42 3.15
N CYS A 119 -7.73 -13.35 3.51
CA CYS A 119 -6.64 -13.94 2.75
C CYS A 119 -6.73 -15.47 2.75
N ALA A 120 -6.93 -16.08 3.92
CA ALA A 120 -7.08 -17.53 4.06
C ALA A 120 -8.27 -18.06 3.25
N LEU A 121 -9.44 -17.43 3.37
CA LEU A 121 -10.63 -17.82 2.62
C LEU A 121 -10.42 -17.66 1.11
N GLY A 122 -9.88 -16.51 0.68
CA GLY A 122 -9.64 -16.26 -0.73
C GLY A 122 -8.65 -17.24 -1.36
N SER A 123 -7.51 -17.47 -0.72
CA SER A 123 -6.49 -18.38 -1.25
C SER A 123 -6.92 -19.84 -1.19
N SER A 124 -7.61 -20.26 -0.11
CA SER A 124 -8.15 -21.62 0.00
C SER A 124 -9.20 -21.89 -1.06
N LEU A 125 -10.14 -20.97 -1.27
CA LEU A 125 -11.18 -21.12 -2.29
C LEU A 125 -10.58 -21.28 -3.69
N GLN A 126 -9.61 -20.44 -4.03
CA GLN A 126 -8.91 -20.51 -5.31
C GLN A 126 -8.08 -21.80 -5.47
N SER A 127 -7.62 -22.39 -4.37
CA SER A 127 -6.89 -23.67 -4.40
C SER A 127 -7.79 -24.89 -4.59
N MET A 128 -9.05 -24.82 -4.15
CA MET A 128 -10.01 -25.93 -4.21
C MET A 128 -10.83 -25.93 -5.50
N VAL A 129 -11.09 -24.74 -6.04
CA VAL A 129 -11.83 -24.56 -7.29
C VAL A 129 -10.99 -23.64 -8.16
N GLU A 130 -10.45 -24.18 -9.24
CA GLU A 130 -9.87 -23.37 -10.31
C GLU A 130 -11.00 -22.59 -10.99
N PHE A 131 -11.32 -21.42 -10.42
CA PHE A 131 -12.16 -20.45 -11.09
C PHE A 131 -11.46 -19.99 -12.36
N ASP A 132 -12.23 -19.72 -13.42
CA ASP A 132 -11.72 -19.09 -14.63
C ASP A 132 -11.02 -17.78 -14.24
N SER A 133 -9.68 -17.81 -14.25
CA SER A 133 -8.84 -16.77 -13.68
C SER A 133 -8.76 -15.53 -14.55
N ARG A 134 -9.41 -15.54 -15.73
CA ARG A 134 -9.51 -14.42 -16.66
C ARG A 134 -10.08 -13.14 -16.03
N GLY A 135 -10.82 -13.24 -14.91
CA GLY A 135 -11.29 -12.09 -14.14
C GLY A 135 -10.24 -11.48 -13.17
N PHE A 136 -9.19 -12.20 -12.79
CA PHE A 136 -8.20 -11.72 -11.82
C PHE A 136 -7.14 -10.81 -12.44
N GLU A 137 -6.86 -10.96 -13.73
CA GLU A 137 -6.06 -9.98 -14.48
C GLU A 137 -6.72 -8.59 -14.43
N PHE A 138 -8.05 -8.55 -14.54
CA PHE A 138 -8.81 -7.32 -14.34
C PHE A 138 -8.71 -6.80 -12.91
N ALA A 139 -8.63 -7.66 -11.89
CA ALA A 139 -8.50 -7.21 -10.51
C ALA A 139 -7.19 -6.44 -10.26
N LEU A 140 -6.08 -6.84 -10.90
CA LEU A 140 -4.82 -6.09 -10.86
C LEU A 140 -4.95 -4.72 -11.53
N VAL A 141 -5.52 -4.68 -12.74
CA VAL A 141 -5.74 -3.42 -13.46
C VAL A 141 -6.67 -2.48 -12.68
N ALA A 142 -7.78 -3.01 -12.15
CA ALA A 142 -8.74 -2.27 -11.34
C ALA A 142 -8.11 -1.74 -10.05
N LEU A 143 -7.26 -2.52 -9.39
CA LEU A 143 -6.49 -2.08 -8.23
C LEU A 143 -5.61 -0.87 -8.58
N PHE A 144 -4.78 -0.96 -9.62
CA PHE A 144 -3.92 0.16 -10.02
C PHE A 144 -4.75 1.39 -10.43
N LEU A 145 -5.88 1.19 -11.10
CA LEU A 145 -6.79 2.27 -11.45
C LEU A 145 -7.40 2.94 -10.21
N VAL A 146 -7.86 2.16 -9.23
CA VAL A 146 -8.39 2.68 -7.96
C VAL A 146 -7.29 3.42 -7.19
N LEU A 147 -6.09 2.85 -7.09
CA LEU A 147 -4.95 3.53 -6.47
C LEU A 147 -4.65 4.86 -7.19
N LEU A 148 -4.67 4.89 -8.52
CA LEU A 148 -4.48 6.13 -9.29
C LEU A 148 -5.59 7.15 -8.97
N ILE A 149 -6.85 6.73 -8.96
CA ILE A 149 -7.99 7.61 -8.66
C ILE A 149 -7.87 8.19 -7.24
N GLU A 150 -7.54 7.37 -6.26
CA GLU A 150 -7.34 7.80 -4.87
C GLU A 150 -6.19 8.82 -4.77
N GLN A 151 -5.08 8.60 -5.48
CA GLN A 151 -3.99 9.57 -5.52
C GLN A 151 -4.42 10.88 -6.19
N ILE A 152 -5.14 10.83 -7.32
CA ILE A 152 -5.67 12.03 -7.99
C ILE A 152 -6.60 12.82 -7.05
N ARG A 153 -7.43 12.13 -6.27
CA ARG A 153 -8.36 12.77 -5.31
C ARG A 153 -7.63 13.39 -4.13
N ALA A 154 -6.55 12.76 -3.66
CA ALA A 154 -5.74 13.27 -2.55
C ALA A 154 -4.79 14.41 -2.97
N MET A 155 -4.44 14.50 -4.26
CA MET A 155 -3.51 15.50 -4.78
C MET A 155 -4.19 16.85 -5.00
N ASN A 156 -3.69 17.89 -4.33
CA ASN A 156 -4.08 19.28 -4.60
C ASN A 156 -3.50 19.82 -5.92
N GLU A 157 -2.37 19.27 -6.35
CA GLU A 157 -1.48 19.84 -7.37
C GLU A 157 -1.50 19.01 -8.66
N ARG A 158 -2.47 19.26 -9.54
CA ARG A 158 -2.72 18.43 -10.74
C ARG A 158 -1.56 18.35 -11.73
N TRP A 159 -0.66 19.34 -11.76
CA TRP A 159 0.52 19.32 -12.64
C TRP A 159 1.49 18.17 -12.33
N LEU A 160 1.47 17.65 -11.10
CA LEU A 160 2.25 16.46 -10.72
C LEU A 160 1.84 15.22 -11.53
N LEU A 161 0.57 15.11 -11.92
CA LEU A 161 0.10 14.03 -12.78
C LEU A 161 0.72 14.14 -14.17
N MET A 162 0.82 15.35 -14.72
CA MET A 162 1.47 15.56 -16.01
C MET A 162 2.94 15.13 -15.96
N ILE A 163 3.66 15.46 -14.89
CA ILE A 163 5.05 15.02 -14.71
C ILE A 163 5.15 13.51 -14.58
N ALA A 164 4.26 12.88 -13.82
CA ALA A 164 4.24 11.43 -13.68
C ALA A 164 4.02 10.74 -15.04
N VAL A 165 3.07 11.22 -15.84
CA VAL A 165 2.80 10.70 -17.18
C VAL A 165 4.00 10.93 -18.11
N MET A 166 4.50 12.17 -18.18
CA MET A 166 5.65 12.50 -19.05
C MET A 166 6.90 11.71 -18.66
N SER A 167 7.18 11.60 -17.37
CA SER A 167 8.31 10.81 -16.85
C SER A 167 8.14 9.33 -17.19
N SER A 168 6.93 8.79 -17.08
CA SER A 168 6.66 7.38 -17.44
C SER A 168 6.88 7.13 -18.93
N VAL A 169 6.39 8.01 -19.80
CA VAL A 169 6.56 7.90 -21.27
C VAL A 169 8.03 8.00 -21.66
N ILE A 170 8.75 8.99 -21.12
CA ILE A 170 10.18 9.18 -21.38
C ILE A 170 10.98 7.98 -20.87
N ALA A 171 10.71 7.52 -19.65
CA ALA A 171 11.39 6.37 -19.06
C ALA A 171 11.18 5.10 -19.87
N TYR A 172 9.96 4.86 -20.34
CA TYR A 172 9.64 3.70 -21.17
C TYR A 172 10.37 3.74 -22.52
N GLY A 173 10.49 4.92 -23.14
CA GLY A 173 11.24 5.08 -24.38
C GLY A 173 12.75 4.88 -24.23
N LEU A 174 13.32 5.21 -23.07
CA LEU A 174 14.76 5.09 -22.80
C LEU A 174 15.16 3.69 -22.33
N VAL A 175 14.46 3.16 -21.32
CA VAL A 175 14.80 1.89 -20.66
C VAL A 175 13.51 1.13 -20.32
N PRO A 176 12.89 0.42 -21.27
CA PRO A 176 11.61 -0.28 -21.05
C PRO A 176 11.63 -1.23 -19.85
N ASN A 177 12.75 -1.92 -19.61
CA ASN A 177 12.89 -2.89 -18.53
C ASN A 177 13.03 -2.28 -17.13
N GLN A 178 13.39 -0.99 -17.03
CA GLN A 178 13.58 -0.29 -15.76
C GLN A 178 12.79 1.02 -15.71
N PHE A 179 11.73 1.10 -16.51
CA PHE A 179 11.02 2.35 -16.75
C PHE A 179 10.41 2.89 -15.45
N LEU A 180 9.98 2.02 -14.53
CA LEU A 180 9.38 2.42 -13.28
C LEU A 180 10.39 3.14 -12.39
N LEU A 181 11.61 2.58 -12.26
CA LEU A 181 12.68 3.20 -11.50
C LEU A 181 13.07 4.57 -12.06
N VAL A 182 13.25 4.64 -13.38
CA VAL A 182 13.67 5.85 -14.08
C VAL A 182 12.58 6.93 -14.00
N ALA A 183 11.31 6.55 -14.14
CA ALA A 183 10.18 7.47 -13.99
C ALA A 183 10.09 8.04 -12.58
N ILE A 184 10.22 7.20 -11.56
CA ILE A 184 10.26 7.61 -10.15
C ILE A 184 11.43 8.58 -9.91
N GLY A 185 12.62 8.25 -10.41
CA GLY A 185 13.80 9.11 -10.30
C GLY A 185 13.59 10.49 -10.93
N MET A 186 13.02 10.54 -12.13
CA MET A 186 12.69 11.81 -12.79
C MET A 186 11.65 12.63 -12.02
N CYS A 187 10.59 12.00 -11.51
CA CYS A 187 9.60 12.67 -10.67
C CYS A 187 10.25 13.27 -9.41
N LEU A 188 11.10 12.51 -8.72
CA LEU A 188 11.82 12.98 -7.54
C LEU A 188 12.77 14.14 -7.85
N LEU A 189 13.48 14.09 -8.99
CA LEU A 189 14.36 15.17 -9.42
C LEU A 189 13.58 16.47 -9.69
N VAL A 190 12.44 16.39 -10.36
CA VAL A 190 11.59 17.57 -10.63
C VAL A 190 11.04 18.14 -9.32
N LEU A 191 10.60 17.28 -8.39
CA LEU A 191 10.14 17.69 -7.07
C LEU A 191 11.25 18.36 -6.25
N PHE A 192 12.45 17.77 -6.24
CA PHE A 192 13.61 18.30 -5.53
C PHE A 192 14.04 19.66 -6.11
N TRP A 193 14.09 19.77 -7.44
CA TRP A 193 14.39 21.01 -8.12
C TRP A 193 13.38 22.12 -7.76
N ARG A 194 12.08 21.80 -7.72
CA ARG A 194 11.05 22.76 -7.30
C ARG A 194 11.23 23.17 -5.83
N TRP A 195 11.45 22.21 -4.94
CA TRP A 195 11.66 22.47 -3.52
C TRP A 195 12.86 23.40 -3.29
N SER A 196 13.97 23.16 -3.98
CA SER A 196 15.17 24.02 -3.89
C SER A 196 14.92 25.46 -4.34
N ARG A 197 14.07 25.67 -5.36
CA ARG A 197 13.71 27.03 -5.81
C ARG A 197 12.80 27.75 -4.82
N VAL A 198 11.79 27.06 -4.28
CA VAL A 198 10.87 27.66 -3.29
C VAL A 198 11.60 28.01 -1.99
N SER A 199 12.50 27.15 -1.51
CA SER A 199 13.31 27.40 -0.30
C SER A 199 14.35 28.50 -0.48
N SER A 200 14.73 28.85 -1.71
CA SER A 200 15.70 29.93 -1.98
C SER A 200 15.07 31.33 -2.02
N HIS A 201 13.73 31.43 -1.97
CA HIS A 201 12.97 32.67 -2.09
C HIS A 201 12.10 32.97 -0.86
N GLY A 202 12.28 32.24 0.24
CA GLY A 202 11.63 32.48 1.54
C GLY A 202 12.67 32.57 2.64
#